data_AF-F3GKE0-F1
#
_entry.id   AF-F3GKE0-F1
#
_cell.length_a   1.000
_cell.length_b   1.000
_cell.length_c   1.000
_cell.angle_alpha   90.00
_cell.angle_beta   90.00
_cell.angle_gamma   90.00
#
_symmetry.space_group_name_H-M   'P 1'
#
loop_
_entity.id
_entity.type
_entity.pdbx_description
1 polymer ?
#
loop_
_entity_poly.entity_id
_entity_poly.type
_entity_poly.pdbx_seq_one_letter_code
_entity_poly.pdbx_strand_id
1 'polypeptide(L)'
;MPAGDLAASTSPVNAALGAPDGNNWAVGGYRTDQILDSINSQSTVVDPNTGTLLRSRTGYLPANSFRADPNALYYLTGGGNDFLQGRVLSAGSAAQAANQLADSAQALQQAGARYIMVWLLPDIGKTPALSGSPLASATSALSAGFNQQLVSRLAQI
;
A
#
# COMPACT_ATOMS: atom_id res chain seq x y z
N MET A 1 -3.08 10.05 20.31
CA MET A 1 -3.02 10.60 18.94
C MET A 1 -3.77 11.92 18.92
N PRO A 2 -3.13 13.06 18.65
CA PRO A 2 -3.82 14.31 18.29
C PRO A 2 -4.82 14.12 17.15
N ALA A 3 -5.85 14.96 17.08
CA ALA A 3 -6.97 14.82 16.14
C ALA A 3 -6.60 14.94 14.64
N GLY A 4 -5.37 15.33 14.29
CA GLY A 4 -4.90 15.49 12.91
C GLY A 4 -4.06 14.34 12.35
N ASP A 5 -3.55 13.43 13.20
CA ASP A 5 -2.56 12.44 12.78
C ASP A 5 -3.12 11.40 11.79
N LEU A 6 -4.43 11.15 11.82
CA LEU A 6 -5.10 10.22 10.90
C LEU A 6 -5.52 10.86 9.57
N ALA A 7 -5.35 12.18 9.41
CA ALA A 7 -5.66 12.85 8.15
C ALA A 7 -4.72 12.35 7.04
N ALA A 8 -5.20 12.41 5.78
CA ALA A 8 -4.39 11.99 4.65
C ALA A 8 -3.17 12.89 4.46
N SER A 9 -2.01 12.29 4.21
CA SER A 9 -0.78 13.02 3.92
C SER A 9 -0.84 13.69 2.55
N THR A 10 -1.67 13.18 1.63
CA THR A 10 -1.81 13.71 0.27
C THR A 10 -3.26 14.09 -0.10
N SER A 11 -4.04 14.67 0.82
CA SER A 11 -5.39 15.24 0.53
C SER A 11 -5.35 16.46 -0.40
N PRO A 12 -5.91 16.44 -1.64
CA PRO A 12 -6.02 17.64 -2.47
C PRO A 12 -6.88 18.74 -1.82
N VAL A 13 -7.86 18.35 -1.00
CA VAL A 13 -8.75 19.27 -0.28
C VAL A 13 -8.00 20.04 0.81
N ASN A 14 -7.17 19.36 1.62
CA ASN A 14 -6.39 20.04 2.66
C ASN A 14 -5.43 21.06 2.03
N ALA A 15 -4.80 20.70 0.92
CA ALA A 15 -3.93 21.60 0.17
C ALA A 15 -4.67 22.84 -0.33
N ALA A 16 -5.87 22.67 -0.90
CA ALA A 16 -6.70 23.79 -1.38
C ALA A 16 -7.17 24.72 -0.25
N LEU A 17 -7.37 24.18 0.95
CA LEU A 17 -7.80 24.92 2.13
C LEU A 17 -6.64 25.46 3.00
N GLY A 18 -5.39 25.16 2.66
CA GLY A 18 -4.22 25.48 3.49
C GLY A 18 -4.19 24.74 4.84
N ALA A 19 -4.95 23.65 4.97
CA ALA A 19 -4.96 22.82 6.17
C ALA A 19 -3.72 21.91 6.22
N PRO A 20 -3.21 21.58 7.43
CA PRO A 20 -2.07 20.69 7.56
C PRO A 20 -2.39 19.28 7.05
N ASP A 21 -1.34 18.59 6.62
CA ASP A 21 -1.39 17.17 6.29
C ASP A 21 -1.29 16.29 7.54
N GLY A 22 -1.87 15.09 7.47
CA GLY A 22 -1.69 14.09 8.51
C GLY A 22 -0.68 13.00 8.12
N ASN A 23 -0.69 11.90 8.88
CA ASN A 23 0.24 10.78 8.74
C ASN A 23 -0.38 9.55 8.06
N ASN A 24 -1.55 9.67 7.44
CA ASN A 24 -2.12 8.59 6.64
C ASN A 24 -1.66 8.70 5.18
N TRP A 25 -0.71 7.84 4.79
CA TRP A 25 -0.12 7.79 3.45
C TRP A 25 -0.85 6.86 2.48
N ALA A 26 -1.99 6.28 2.89
CA ALA A 26 -2.78 5.44 2.00
C ALA A 26 -3.47 6.30 0.94
N VAL A 27 -3.36 5.89 -0.32
CA VAL A 27 -4.06 6.49 -1.46
C VAL A 27 -4.90 5.42 -2.13
N GLY A 28 -6.19 5.73 -2.33
CA GLY A 28 -7.09 4.85 -3.07
C GLY A 28 -6.56 4.58 -4.48
N GLY A 29 -6.55 3.31 -4.88
CA GLY A 29 -6.05 2.89 -6.20
C GLY A 29 -4.58 2.48 -6.25
N TYR A 30 -3.81 2.70 -5.18
CA TYR A 30 -2.40 2.27 -5.15
C TYR A 30 -2.24 0.76 -5.22
N ARG A 31 -1.35 0.34 -6.12
CA ARG A 31 -0.72 -0.98 -6.15
C ARG A 31 0.45 -1.07 -5.19
N THR A 32 1.00 -2.27 -5.00
CA THR A 32 2.16 -2.49 -4.11
C THR A 32 3.41 -1.71 -4.50
N ASP A 33 3.69 -1.50 -5.80
CA ASP A 33 4.78 -0.63 -6.25
C ASP A 33 4.60 0.82 -5.79
N GLN A 34 3.38 1.35 -5.90
CA GLN A 34 3.08 2.74 -5.56
C GLN A 34 3.08 2.98 -4.05
N ILE A 35 2.77 1.96 -3.24
CA ILE A 35 2.93 2.00 -1.79
C ILE A 35 4.42 2.08 -1.43
N LEU A 36 5.28 1.29 -2.10
CA LEU A 36 6.71 1.35 -1.86
C LEU A 36 7.30 2.71 -2.27
N ASP A 37 6.85 3.27 -3.39
CA ASP A 37 7.24 4.61 -3.85
C ASP A 37 6.78 5.70 -2.86
N SER A 38 5.57 5.61 -2.31
CA SER A 38 5.09 6.61 -1.34
C SER A 38 5.89 6.62 -0.04
N ILE A 39 6.60 5.53 0.27
CA ILE A 39 7.53 5.45 1.40
C ILE A 39 8.90 6.01 1.01
N ASN A 40 9.45 5.61 -0.14
CA ASN A 40 10.86 5.86 -0.47
C ASN A 40 11.11 7.12 -1.31
N SER A 41 10.13 7.59 -2.07
CA SER A 41 10.32 8.61 -3.10
C SER A 41 9.21 9.66 -3.09
N GLN A 42 8.03 9.34 -3.61
CA GLN A 42 6.97 10.29 -3.91
C GLN A 42 5.59 9.65 -3.71
N SER A 43 4.69 10.39 -3.07
CA SER A 43 3.27 10.04 -2.96
C SER A 43 2.45 10.96 -3.86
N THR A 44 1.68 10.38 -4.78
CA THR A 44 0.81 11.08 -5.73
C THR A 44 -0.66 10.69 -5.56
N VAL A 45 -1.57 11.62 -5.83
CA VAL A 45 -3.01 11.33 -5.97
C VAL A 45 -3.40 11.69 -7.39
N VAL A 46 -3.99 10.73 -8.09
CA VAL A 46 -4.50 10.90 -9.44
C VAL A 46 -6.00 10.69 -9.46
N ASP A 47 -6.69 11.38 -10.36
CA ASP A 47 -8.08 11.07 -10.67
C ASP A 47 -8.12 9.71 -11.39
N PRO A 48 -8.85 8.70 -10.87
CA PRO A 48 -8.84 7.36 -11.43
C PRO A 48 -9.56 7.26 -12.79
N ASN A 49 -10.39 8.23 -13.16
CA ASN A 49 -11.14 8.24 -14.42
C ASN A 49 -10.38 8.97 -15.53
N THR A 50 -9.66 10.05 -15.17
CA THR A 50 -8.99 10.91 -16.15
C THR A 50 -7.47 10.77 -16.15
N GLY A 51 -6.89 10.15 -15.13
CA GLY A 51 -5.43 10.09 -14.93
C GLY A 51 -4.80 11.42 -14.53
N THR A 52 -5.61 12.46 -14.28
CA THR A 52 -5.13 13.80 -13.92
C THR A 52 -4.42 13.75 -12.58
N LEU A 53 -3.19 14.30 -12.50
CA LEU A 53 -2.48 14.47 -11.22
C LEU A 53 -3.19 15.54 -10.38
N LEU A 54 -3.78 15.11 -9.26
CA LEU A 54 -4.49 15.99 -8.31
C LEU A 54 -3.55 16.52 -7.23
N ARG A 55 -2.58 15.71 -6.80
CA ARG A 55 -1.58 16.10 -5.79
C ARG A 55 -0.31 15.28 -5.91
N SER A 56 0.82 15.88 -5.58
CA SER A 56 2.11 15.19 -5.40
C SER A 56 2.83 15.71 -4.16
N ARG A 57 3.47 14.82 -3.42
CA ARG A 57 4.33 15.14 -2.26
C ARG A 57 5.54 14.22 -2.21
N THR A 58 6.59 14.68 -1.55
CA THR A 58 7.71 13.84 -1.12
C THR A 58 7.19 12.68 -0.26
N GLY A 59 7.73 11.48 -0.49
CA GLY A 59 7.36 10.26 0.25
C GLY A 59 7.76 10.31 1.73
N TYR A 60 7.27 9.34 2.49
CA TYR A 60 7.39 9.34 3.95
C TYR A 60 8.84 9.46 4.44
N LEU A 61 9.74 8.57 4.02
CA LEU A 61 11.12 8.57 4.50
C LEU A 61 11.88 9.83 4.08
N PRO A 62 11.91 10.26 2.80
CA PRO A 62 12.60 11.50 2.43
C PRO A 62 12.01 12.75 3.12
N ALA A 63 10.71 12.78 3.43
CA ALA A 63 10.11 13.85 4.21
C ALA A 63 10.51 13.85 5.70
N ASN A 64 11.01 12.72 6.21
CA ASN A 64 11.40 12.52 7.60
C ASN A 64 12.90 12.26 7.77
N SER A 65 13.74 12.88 6.91
CA SER A 65 15.21 12.73 6.95
C SER A 65 15.66 11.25 6.90
N PHE A 66 14.93 10.44 6.15
CA PHE A 66 15.12 9.00 6.00
C PHE A 66 15.06 8.21 7.31
N ARG A 67 14.23 8.68 8.26
CA ARG A 67 14.00 7.99 9.54
C ARG A 67 12.52 7.73 9.77
N ALA A 68 12.23 6.54 10.26
CA ALA A 68 10.96 6.19 10.85
C ALA A 68 10.96 6.57 12.35
N ASP A 69 9.78 6.90 12.89
CA ASP A 69 9.57 7.05 14.33
C ASP A 69 9.55 5.66 14.99
N PRO A 70 10.51 5.35 15.89
CA PRO A 70 10.58 4.05 16.55
C PRO A 70 9.43 3.78 17.53
N ASN A 71 8.63 4.79 17.88
CA ASN A 71 7.50 4.67 18.80
C ASN A 71 6.14 4.59 18.08
N ALA A 72 6.12 4.80 16.77
CA ALA A 72 4.88 4.73 15.98
C ALA A 72 4.51 3.28 15.64
N LEU A 73 3.21 3.04 15.54
CA LEU A 73 2.67 1.86 14.86
C LEU A 73 2.52 2.19 13.37
N TYR A 74 3.24 1.46 12.53
CA TYR A 74 3.06 1.49 11.08
C TYR A 74 2.03 0.45 10.67
N TYR A 75 1.17 0.82 9.73
CA TYR A 75 0.11 -0.04 9.24
C TYR A 75 0.15 -0.07 7.71
N LEU A 76 0.34 -1.26 7.14
CA LEU A 76 0.46 -1.48 5.70
C LEU A 76 -0.67 -2.37 5.19
N THR A 77 -1.32 -1.92 4.11
CA THR A 77 -2.30 -2.67 3.33
C THR A 77 -2.00 -2.48 1.85
N GLY A 78 -2.02 -3.55 1.06
CA GLY A 78 -1.77 -3.48 -0.38
C GLY A 78 -2.09 -4.79 -1.08
N GLY A 79 -1.98 -4.79 -2.41
CA GLY A 79 -2.19 -5.97 -3.26
C GLY A 79 -3.52 -5.97 -4.00
N GLY A 80 -4.60 -5.46 -3.42
CA GLY A 80 -5.93 -5.49 -4.06
C GLY A 80 -5.96 -4.84 -5.45
N ASN A 81 -5.33 -3.66 -5.59
CA ASN A 81 -5.26 -2.97 -6.88
C ASN A 81 -4.35 -3.66 -7.89
N ASP A 82 -3.32 -4.39 -7.45
CA ASP A 82 -2.49 -5.21 -8.33
C ASP A 82 -3.34 -6.28 -9.04
N PHE A 83 -4.32 -6.85 -8.34
CA PHE A 83 -5.30 -7.77 -8.91
C PHE A 83 -6.33 -7.05 -9.79
N LEU A 84 -6.98 -6.00 -9.27
CA LEU A 84 -8.06 -5.31 -9.99
C LEU A 84 -7.59 -4.58 -11.25
N GLN A 85 -6.31 -4.20 -11.32
CA GLN A 85 -5.70 -3.56 -12.49
C GLN A 85 -4.98 -4.57 -13.41
N GLY A 86 -5.23 -5.88 -13.23
CA GLY A 86 -4.72 -6.93 -14.11
C GLY A 86 -3.21 -7.12 -14.07
N ARG A 87 -2.52 -6.72 -12.99
CA ARG A 87 -1.08 -6.95 -12.81
C ARG A 87 -0.78 -8.34 -12.25
N VAL A 88 -1.71 -8.91 -11.49
CA VAL A 88 -1.61 -10.27 -10.95
C VAL A 88 -2.46 -11.23 -11.78
N LEU A 89 -1.81 -11.98 -12.66
CA LEU A 89 -2.44 -12.97 -13.56
C LEU A 89 -1.85 -14.37 -13.42
N SER A 90 -0.82 -14.54 -12.59
CA SER A 90 -0.08 -15.79 -12.37
C SER A 90 0.50 -15.84 -10.96
N ALA A 91 0.92 -17.03 -10.51
CA ALA A 91 1.60 -17.21 -9.24
C ALA A 91 2.88 -16.36 -9.14
N GLY A 92 3.62 -16.21 -10.23
CA GLY A 92 4.83 -15.36 -10.27
C GLY A 92 4.51 -13.89 -10.01
N SER A 93 3.49 -13.35 -10.70
CA SER A 93 3.05 -11.96 -10.47
C SER A 93 2.45 -11.74 -9.07
N ALA A 94 1.74 -12.73 -8.52
CA ALA A 94 1.23 -12.67 -7.15
C ALA A 94 2.38 -12.61 -6.13
N ALA A 95 3.42 -13.45 -6.32
CA ALA A 95 4.61 -13.43 -5.49
C ALA A 95 5.39 -12.12 -5.61
N GLN A 96 5.49 -11.53 -6.80
CA GLN A 96 6.12 -10.23 -7.00
C GLN A 96 5.38 -9.10 -6.28
N ALA A 97 4.06 -9.05 -6.35
CA ALA A 97 3.26 -8.06 -5.62
C ALA A 97 3.43 -8.24 -4.09
N ALA A 98 3.44 -9.49 -3.61
CA ALA A 98 3.68 -9.79 -2.19
C ALA A 98 5.07 -9.33 -1.73
N ASN A 99 6.10 -9.54 -2.55
CA ASN A 99 7.45 -9.07 -2.28
C ASN A 99 7.50 -7.53 -2.16
N GLN A 100 6.86 -6.79 -3.06
CA GLN A 100 6.84 -5.32 -3.01
C GLN A 100 6.15 -4.78 -1.75
N LEU A 101 5.08 -5.43 -1.29
CA LEU A 101 4.46 -5.07 -0.01
C LEU A 101 5.39 -5.38 1.17
N ALA A 102 6.13 -6.51 1.13
CA ALA A 102 7.14 -6.82 2.14
C ALA A 102 8.32 -5.83 2.10
N ASP A 103 8.74 -5.38 0.92
CA ASP A 103 9.80 -4.39 0.74
C ASP A 103 9.42 -3.04 1.36
N SER A 104 8.12 -2.71 1.37
CA SER A 104 7.60 -1.54 2.09
C SER A 104 7.80 -1.67 3.61
N ALA A 105 7.53 -2.85 4.17
CA ALA A 105 7.79 -3.12 5.58
C ALA A 105 9.30 -3.11 5.89
N GLN A 106 10.11 -3.71 5.01
CA GLN A 106 11.56 -3.74 5.15
C GLN A 106 12.17 -2.33 5.11
N ALA A 107 11.72 -1.46 4.20
CA ALA A 107 12.19 -0.08 4.11
C ALA A 107 11.92 0.71 5.41
N LEU A 108 10.71 0.55 5.98
CA LEU A 108 10.36 1.17 7.25
C LEU A 108 11.21 0.60 8.40
N GLN A 109 11.40 -0.72 8.46
CA GLN A 109 12.22 -1.36 9.47
C GLN A 109 13.67 -0.86 9.42
N GLN A 110 14.29 -0.84 8.23
CA GLN A 110 15.65 -0.34 8.03
C GLN A 110 15.80 1.14 8.44
N ALA A 111 14.73 1.92 8.30
CA ALA A 111 14.68 3.32 8.74
C ALA A 111 14.39 3.50 10.25
N GLY A 112 14.18 2.42 11.00
CA GLY A 112 14.02 2.43 12.46
C GLY A 112 12.62 2.14 12.99
N ALA A 113 11.65 1.79 12.13
CA ALA A 113 10.32 1.37 12.58
C ALA A 113 10.41 0.08 13.40
N ARG A 114 9.74 0.04 14.56
CA ARG A 114 9.77 -1.11 15.48
C ARG A 114 8.46 -1.90 15.52
N TYR A 115 7.36 -1.28 15.12
CA TYR A 115 6.03 -1.86 15.17
C TYR A 115 5.37 -1.70 13.80
N ILE A 116 5.25 -2.80 13.06
CA ILE A 116 4.66 -2.80 11.72
C ILE A 116 3.57 -3.87 11.67
N MET A 117 2.33 -3.43 11.48
CA MET A 117 1.20 -4.31 11.19
C MET A 117 1.03 -4.39 9.67
N VAL A 118 1.12 -5.59 9.11
CA VAL A 118 0.89 -5.83 7.69
C VAL A 118 -0.37 -6.66 7.53
N TRP A 119 -1.32 -6.15 6.74
CA TRP A 119 -2.53 -6.89 6.41
C TRP A 119 -2.26 -7.97 5.38
N LEU A 120 -2.79 -9.16 5.64
CA LEU A 120 -2.94 -10.17 4.60
C LEU A 120 -4.02 -9.73 3.61
N LEU A 121 -3.81 -10.08 2.35
CA LEU A 121 -4.74 -9.80 1.28
C LEU A 121 -6.03 -10.60 1.51
N PRO A 122 -7.21 -9.95 1.53
CA PRO A 122 -8.48 -10.65 1.50
C PRO A 122 -8.58 -11.60 0.29
N ASP A 123 -9.42 -12.61 0.38
CA ASP A 123 -9.69 -13.49 -0.76
C ASP A 123 -10.41 -12.70 -1.86
N ILE A 124 -9.65 -12.25 -2.87
CA ILE A 124 -10.15 -11.36 -3.92
C ILE A 124 -11.20 -12.07 -4.79
N GLY A 125 -11.11 -13.39 -4.95
CA GLY A 125 -12.08 -14.19 -5.69
C GLY A 125 -13.45 -14.26 -5.02
N LYS A 126 -13.53 -13.97 -3.72
CA LYS A 126 -14.78 -13.89 -2.94
C LYS A 126 -15.35 -12.48 -2.80
N THR A 127 -14.66 -11.48 -3.35
CA THR A 127 -15.21 -10.11 -3.35
C THR A 127 -16.38 -9.99 -4.33
N PRO A 128 -17.35 -9.09 -4.11
CA PRO A 128 -18.45 -8.89 -5.05
C PRO A 128 -18.03 -8.58 -6.49
N ALA A 129 -16.82 -8.04 -6.70
CA ALA A 129 -16.29 -7.75 -8.03
C ALA A 129 -16.00 -9.02 -8.86
N LEU A 130 -15.73 -10.16 -8.21
CA LEU A 130 -15.35 -11.41 -8.89
C LEU A 130 -16.19 -12.62 -8.48
N SER A 131 -16.89 -12.57 -7.36
CA SER A 131 -17.70 -13.69 -6.88
C SER A 131 -18.75 -14.08 -7.92
N GLY A 132 -18.84 -15.39 -8.20
CA GLY A 132 -19.73 -15.94 -9.23
C GLY A 132 -19.19 -15.84 -10.67
N SER A 133 -18.05 -15.16 -10.89
CA SER A 133 -17.39 -15.15 -12.20
C SER A 133 -16.56 -16.43 -12.44
N PRO A 134 -16.26 -16.77 -13.71
CA PRO A 134 -15.33 -17.86 -14.04
C PRO A 134 -13.92 -17.68 -13.46
N LEU A 135 -13.53 -16.45 -13.11
CA LEU A 135 -12.20 -16.12 -12.58
C LEU A 135 -12.10 -16.24 -11.05
N ALA A 136 -13.22 -16.44 -10.35
CA ALA A 136 -13.27 -16.41 -8.89
C ALA A 136 -12.31 -17.41 -8.24
N SER A 137 -12.33 -18.67 -8.67
CA SER A 137 -11.50 -19.75 -8.09
C SER A 137 -10.01 -19.51 -8.34
N ALA A 138 -9.62 -19.17 -9.57
CA ALA A 138 -8.25 -18.85 -9.93
C ALA A 138 -7.73 -17.65 -9.14
N THR A 139 -8.55 -16.61 -8.98
CA THR A 139 -8.19 -15.40 -8.23
C THR A 139 -8.07 -15.67 -6.73
N SER A 140 -8.91 -16.56 -6.19
CA SER A 140 -8.80 -17.02 -4.78
C SER A 140 -7.47 -17.74 -4.55
N ALA A 141 -7.05 -18.62 -5.48
CA ALA A 141 -5.77 -19.31 -5.41
C ALA A 141 -4.59 -18.34 -5.48
N LEU A 142 -4.65 -17.33 -6.36
CA LEU A 142 -3.64 -16.28 -6.44
C LEU A 142 -3.58 -15.42 -5.17
N SER A 143 -4.72 -15.13 -4.54
CA SER A 143 -4.79 -14.40 -3.25
C SER A 143 -4.11 -15.20 -2.13
N ALA A 144 -4.35 -16.52 -2.08
CA ALA A 144 -3.68 -17.40 -1.13
C ALA A 144 -2.16 -17.47 -1.38
N GLY A 145 -1.73 -17.57 -2.65
CA GLY A 145 -0.32 -17.57 -3.04
C GLY A 145 0.39 -16.26 -2.68
N PHE A 146 -0.27 -15.12 -2.89
CA PHE A 146 0.22 -13.81 -2.42
C PHE A 146 0.48 -13.82 -0.92
N ASN A 147 -0.50 -14.27 -0.12
CA ASN A 147 -0.36 -14.29 1.34
C ASN A 147 0.73 -15.24 1.84
N GLN A 148 0.87 -16.42 1.23
CA GLN A 148 1.96 -17.35 1.54
C GLN A 148 3.33 -16.71 1.30
N GLN A 149 3.50 -16.05 0.16
CA GLN A 149 4.75 -15.35 -0.15
C GLN A 149 5.01 -14.17 0.80
N LEU A 150 3.96 -13.39 1.10
CA LEU A 150 4.06 -12.24 2.01
C LEU A 150 4.52 -12.68 3.40
N VAL A 151 3.88 -13.70 3.98
CA VAL A 151 4.27 -14.24 5.30
C VAL A 151 5.70 -14.76 5.29
N SER A 152 6.09 -15.48 4.24
CA SER A 152 7.46 -16.00 4.08
C SER A 152 8.50 -14.87 4.09
N ARG A 153 8.23 -13.77 3.37
CA ARG A 153 9.11 -12.58 3.34
C ARG A 153 9.14 -11.84 4.67
N LEU A 154 7.99 -11.61 5.29
CA LEU A 154 7.91 -10.90 6.58
C LEU A 154 8.62 -11.66 7.71
N ALA A 155 8.69 -12.99 7.65
CA ALA A 155 9.45 -13.79 8.62
C ALA A 155 10.98 -13.60 8.52
N GLN A 156 11.47 -12.98 7.45
CA GLN A 156 12.90 -12.72 7.20
C GLN A 156 13.30 -11.26 7.46
N ILE A 157 12.32 -10.40 7.78
CA ILE A 157 12.50 -8.98 8.09
C ILE A 157 12.55 -8.86 9.60
#